data_AF-A0A2P6AR11-F1
#
_entry.id   AF-A0A2P6AR11-F1
#
_cell.length_a   1.000
_cell.length_b   1.000
_cell.length_c   1.000
_cell.angle_alpha   90.00
_cell.angle_beta   90.00
_cell.angle_gamma   90.00
#
_symmetry.space_group_name_H-M   'P 1'
#
loop_
_entity.id
_entity.type
_entity.pdbx_description
1 polymer ?
#
loop_
_entity_poly.entity_id
_entity_poly.type
_entity_poly.pdbx_seq_one_letter_code
_entity_poly.pdbx_strand_id
1 'polypeptide(L)'
;MSAASLPDSLRQAAAAGLLRPLDLALAAWLAEAEPGLPEVVLALAALTSQQHGQGHLCLDLAQLRADPAAFGLDVPAADGLRASWSDRSLPGLRARLGLSAVIGGPAAGASPLVLDGDLLYLRR
;
A
#
# COMPACT_ATOMS: atom_id res chain seq x y z
N MET A 1 -2.13 24.60 6.87
CA MET A 1 -2.40 23.16 6.65
C MET A 1 -1.07 22.53 6.29
N SER A 2 -0.50 21.70 7.17
CA SER A 2 0.73 20.98 6.85
C SER A 2 0.37 19.86 5.89
N ALA A 3 0.94 19.86 4.69
CA ALA A 3 0.85 18.69 3.81
C ALA A 3 1.49 17.53 4.56
N ALA A 4 0.73 16.45 4.80
CA ALA A 4 1.28 15.27 5.46
C ALA A 4 2.49 14.81 4.63
N SER A 5 3.67 14.78 5.26
CA SER A 5 4.88 14.34 4.58
C SER A 5 4.80 12.84 4.37
N LEU A 6 4.91 12.41 3.12
CA LEU A 6 5.00 10.99 2.81
C LEU A 6 6.22 10.35 3.51
N PRO A 7 6.21 9.04 3.77
CA PRO A 7 7.42 8.29 4.14
C PRO A 7 8.55 8.42 3.11
N ASP A 8 9.80 8.40 3.56
CA ASP A 8 10.98 8.44 2.68
C ASP A 8 11.07 7.20 1.78
N SER A 9 10.63 6.04 2.28
CA SER A 9 10.58 4.78 1.51
C SER A 9 9.77 4.92 0.22
N LEU A 10 8.61 5.58 0.28
CA LEU A 10 7.75 5.84 -0.87
C LEU A 10 8.38 6.83 -1.85
N ARG A 11 9.01 7.90 -1.34
CA ARG A 11 9.74 8.87 -2.17
C ARG A 11 10.92 8.22 -2.91
N GLN A 12 11.70 7.39 -2.21
CA GLN A 12 12.84 6.70 -2.78
C GLN A 12 12.41 5.68 -3.83
N ALA A 13 11.36 4.90 -3.56
CA ALA A 13 10.81 3.96 -4.53
C ALA A 13 10.30 4.67 -5.78
N ALA A 14 9.60 5.81 -5.63
CA ALA A 14 9.17 6.62 -6.76
C ALA A 14 10.34 7.21 -7.56
N ALA A 15 11.37 7.74 -6.88
CA ALA A 15 12.58 8.25 -7.53
C ALA A 15 13.36 7.18 -8.29
N ALA A 16 13.28 5.92 -7.85
CA ALA A 16 13.84 4.77 -8.53
C ALA A 16 12.94 4.18 -9.64
N GLY A 17 11.77 4.77 -9.89
CA GLY A 17 10.84 4.32 -10.93
C GLY A 17 9.97 3.11 -10.55
N LEU A 18 9.98 2.67 -9.29
CA LEU A 18 9.18 1.54 -8.81
C LEU A 18 7.70 1.90 -8.61
N LEU A 19 7.41 3.18 -8.39
CA LEU A 19 6.06 3.73 -8.22
C LEU A 19 5.84 4.86 -9.22
N ARG A 20 4.68 4.87 -9.86
CA ARG A 20 4.31 5.93 -10.80
C ARG A 20 3.81 7.16 -10.03
N PRO A 21 3.74 8.35 -10.68
CA PRO A 21 3.17 9.53 -10.04
C PRO A 21 1.78 9.32 -9.45
N LEU A 22 0.93 8.51 -10.11
CA LEU A 22 -0.41 8.16 -9.61
C LEU A 22 -0.37 7.36 -8.30
N ASP A 23 0.54 6.38 -8.20
CA ASP A 23 0.65 5.52 -7.01
C ASP A 23 1.10 6.34 -5.79
N LEU A 24 2.00 7.30 -6.01
CA LEU A 24 2.44 8.25 -5.00
C LEU A 24 1.33 9.26 -4.63
N ALA A 25 0.58 9.74 -5.62
CA ALA A 25 -0.54 10.66 -5.40
C ALA A 25 -1.66 10.03 -4.58
N LEU A 26 -1.96 8.75 -4.79
CA LEU A 26 -2.91 8.01 -3.93
C LEU A 26 -2.42 7.99 -2.48
N ALA A 27 -1.17 7.62 -2.24
CA ALA A 27 -0.62 7.60 -0.89
C ALA A 27 -0.64 8.99 -0.24
N ALA A 28 -0.32 10.05 -1.00
CA ALA A 28 -0.36 11.43 -0.52
C ALA A 28 -1.79 11.84 -0.14
N TRP A 29 -2.75 11.56 -1.01
CA TRP A 29 -4.16 11.84 -0.77
C TRP A 29 -4.69 11.13 0.48
N LEU A 30 -4.31 9.87 0.70
CA LEU A 30 -4.67 9.14 1.92
C LEU A 30 -4.03 9.76 3.18
N ALA A 31 -2.76 10.15 3.11
CA ALA A 31 -2.06 10.78 4.23
C ALA A 31 -2.63 12.18 4.57
N GLU A 32 -3.14 12.90 3.58
CA GLU A 32 -3.85 14.16 3.77
C GLU A 32 -5.24 13.96 4.37
N ALA A 33 -5.98 12.94 3.92
CA ALA A 33 -7.31 12.61 4.42
C ALA A 33 -7.26 12.13 5.88
N GLU A 34 -6.27 11.30 6.23
CA GLU A 34 -6.09 10.73 7.56
C GLU A 34 -4.64 10.96 8.04
N PRO A 35 -4.38 12.11 8.71
CA PRO A 35 -3.05 12.39 9.25
C PRO A 35 -2.60 11.34 10.26
N GLY A 36 -1.37 10.83 10.10
CA GLY A 36 -0.80 9.82 10.98
C GLY A 36 -1.09 8.38 10.56
N LEU A 37 -1.56 8.15 9.33
CA LEU A 37 -1.62 6.81 8.75
C LEU A 37 -0.25 6.10 8.87
N PRO A 38 -0.23 4.84 9.35
CA PRO A 38 1.00 4.06 9.40
C PRO A 38 1.62 3.89 8.01
N GLU A 39 2.95 3.93 7.93
CA GLU A 39 3.69 3.76 6.67
C GLU A 39 3.29 2.48 5.91
N VAL A 40 3.05 1.37 6.61
CA VAL A 40 2.56 0.12 6.02
C VAL A 40 1.23 0.28 5.26
N VAL A 41 0.33 1.14 5.72
CA VAL A 41 -0.94 1.41 5.03
C VAL A 41 -0.67 2.17 3.73
N LEU A 42 0.17 3.20 3.80
CA LEU A 42 0.52 4.02 2.64
C LEU A 42 1.30 3.22 1.59
N ALA A 43 2.23 2.37 2.03
CA ALA A 43 3.01 1.47 1.19
C ALA A 43 2.12 0.48 0.43
N LEU A 44 1.22 -0.20 1.13
CA LEU A 44 0.32 -1.18 0.51
C LEU A 44 -0.75 -0.51 -0.36
N ALA A 45 -1.17 0.72 -0.06
CA ALA A 45 -2.03 1.52 -0.93
C ALA A 45 -1.33 1.85 -2.25
N ALA A 46 -0.08 2.34 -2.20
CA ALA A 46 0.71 2.63 -3.39
C ALA A 46 0.95 1.36 -4.23
N LEU A 47 1.29 0.23 -3.60
CA LEU A 47 1.45 -1.05 -4.29
C LEU A 47 0.14 -1.55 -4.90
N THR A 48 -1.00 -1.34 -4.24
CA THR A 48 -2.33 -1.69 -4.80
C THR A 48 -2.62 -0.87 -6.06
N SER A 49 -2.30 0.43 -6.07
CA SER A 49 -2.43 1.28 -7.25
C SER A 49 -1.46 0.87 -8.37
N GLN A 50 -0.24 0.47 -8.02
CA GLN A 50 0.76 -0.01 -8.97
C GLN A 50 0.24 -1.28 -9.68
N GLN A 51 -0.32 -2.22 -8.92
CA GLN A 51 -0.93 -3.45 -9.46
C GLN A 51 -2.12 -3.13 -10.37
N HIS A 52 -2.98 -2.19 -9.97
CA HIS A 52 -4.09 -1.71 -10.81
C HIS A 52 -3.60 -1.16 -12.15
N GLY A 53 -2.47 -0.44 -12.12
CA GLY A 53 -1.79 0.04 -13.32
C GLY A 53 -1.30 -1.03 -14.29
N GLN A 54 -1.03 -2.23 -13.78
CA GLN A 54 -0.56 -3.38 -14.55
C GLN A 54 -1.71 -4.30 -14.99
N GLY A 55 -2.96 -3.92 -14.71
CA GLY A 55 -4.16 -4.71 -15.05
C GLY A 55 -4.59 -5.71 -13.98
N HIS A 56 -3.94 -5.73 -12.81
CA HIS A 56 -4.34 -6.54 -11.68
C HIS A 56 -5.38 -5.81 -10.83
N LEU A 57 -6.51 -6.47 -10.53
CA LEU A 57 -7.58 -5.83 -9.76
C LEU A 57 -7.25 -5.68 -8.27
N CYS A 58 -6.40 -6.55 -7.73
CA CYS A 58 -6.07 -6.60 -6.32
C CYS A 58 -4.58 -6.87 -6.12
N LEU A 59 -4.09 -6.44 -4.96
CA LEU A 59 -2.83 -6.85 -4.38
C LEU A 59 -3.09 -8.05 -3.46
N ASP A 60 -2.51 -9.21 -3.79
CA ASP A 60 -2.52 -10.38 -2.93
C ASP A 60 -1.41 -10.27 -1.88
N LEU A 61 -1.80 -10.10 -0.62
CA LEU A 61 -0.87 -9.94 0.51
C LEU A 61 -0.11 -11.23 0.82
N ALA A 62 -0.70 -12.41 0.56
CA ALA A 62 -0.02 -13.67 0.75
C ALA A 62 1.08 -13.84 -0.31
N GLN A 63 0.77 -13.55 -1.58
CA GLN A 63 1.72 -13.59 -2.68
C GLN A 63 2.82 -12.54 -2.51
N LEU A 64 2.48 -11.30 -2.16
CA LEU A 64 3.45 -10.23 -1.91
C LEU A 64 4.53 -10.64 -0.90
N ARG A 65 4.12 -11.37 0.14
CA ARG A 65 5.03 -11.86 1.18
C ARG A 65 5.85 -13.07 0.74
N ALA A 66 5.23 -14.00 0.01
CA ALA A 66 5.88 -15.21 -0.45
C ALA A 66 6.91 -14.93 -1.55
N ASP A 67 6.59 -14.02 -2.46
CA ASP A 67 7.41 -13.66 -3.60
C ASP A 67 7.34 -12.14 -3.91
N PRO A 68 8.13 -11.32 -3.19
CA PRO A 68 8.21 -9.89 -3.48
C PRO A 68 8.76 -9.56 -4.87
N ALA A 69 9.51 -10.48 -5.49
CA ALA A 69 10.10 -10.27 -6.81
C ALA A 69 9.04 -10.22 -7.90
N ALA A 70 7.93 -10.97 -7.75
CA ALA A 70 6.76 -10.87 -8.63
C ALA A 70 6.16 -9.45 -8.72
N PHE A 71 6.48 -8.57 -7.78
CA PHE A 71 6.02 -7.17 -7.72
C PHE A 71 7.15 -6.17 -8.03
N GLY A 72 8.32 -6.63 -8.47
CA GLY A 72 9.50 -5.81 -8.74
C GLY A 72 10.19 -5.26 -7.48
N LEU A 73 10.02 -5.94 -6.34
CA LEU A 73 10.56 -5.52 -5.03
C LEU A 73 11.84 -6.28 -4.62
N ASP A 74 12.55 -6.85 -5.59
CA ASP A 74 13.81 -7.57 -5.43
C ASP A 74 15.06 -6.71 -5.68
N VAL A 75 14.88 -5.41 -5.93
CA VAL A 75 15.97 -4.44 -6.13
C VAL A 75 16.28 -3.65 -4.85
N PRO A 76 17.53 -3.19 -4.64
CA PRO A 76 17.91 -2.44 -3.43
C PRO A 76 17.06 -1.19 -3.17
N ALA A 77 16.62 -0.52 -4.24
CA ALA A 77 15.75 0.66 -4.13
C ALA A 77 14.37 0.36 -3.53
N ALA A 78 13.96 -0.92 -3.50
CA ALA A 78 12.73 -1.38 -2.88
C ALA A 78 12.88 -1.70 -1.38
N ASP A 79 14.10 -1.72 -0.82
CA ASP A 79 14.36 -2.20 0.54
C ASP A 79 13.55 -1.44 1.59
N GLY A 80 13.54 -0.10 1.53
CA GLY A 80 12.74 0.73 2.43
C GLY A 80 11.24 0.45 2.31
N LEU A 81 10.73 0.34 1.08
CA LEU A 81 9.33 0.06 0.82
C LEU A 81 8.93 -1.34 1.34
N ARG A 82 9.77 -2.34 1.11
CA ARG A 82 9.57 -3.72 1.56
C ARG A 82 9.65 -3.84 3.09
N ALA A 83 10.58 -3.12 3.72
CA ALA A 83 10.73 -3.07 5.17
C ALA A 83 9.48 -2.57 5.90
N SER A 84 8.63 -1.78 5.23
CA SER A 84 7.38 -1.28 5.82
C SER A 84 6.37 -2.37 6.21
N TRP A 85 6.46 -3.57 5.62
CA TRP A 85 5.52 -4.67 5.84
C TRP A 85 6.15 -6.04 6.08
N SER A 86 7.44 -6.23 5.79
CA SER A 86 8.08 -7.55 5.77
C SER A 86 8.18 -8.19 7.16
N ASP A 87 8.35 -7.40 8.22
CA ASP A 87 8.49 -7.82 9.61
C ASP A 87 7.20 -8.38 10.24
N ARG A 88 6.04 -8.10 9.64
CA ARG A 88 4.72 -8.53 10.15
C ARG A 88 4.35 -9.90 9.61
N SER A 89 3.81 -10.80 10.42
CA SER A 89 3.14 -11.99 9.87
C SER A 89 1.93 -11.60 9.02
N LEU A 90 1.47 -12.47 8.11
CA LEU A 90 0.27 -12.19 7.30
C LEU A 90 -0.98 -11.89 8.17
N PRO A 91 -1.27 -12.64 9.26
CA PRO A 91 -2.32 -12.25 10.21
C PRO A 91 -2.08 -10.89 10.86
N GLY A 92 -0.82 -10.59 11.23
CA GLY A 92 -0.47 -9.30 11.82
C GLY A 92 -0.61 -8.12 10.85
N LEU A 93 -0.35 -8.36 9.57
CA LEU A 93 -0.55 -7.38 8.50
C LEU A 93 -2.03 -7.10 8.31
N ARG A 94 -2.87 -8.15 8.17
CA ARG A 94 -4.32 -8.01 8.11
C ARG A 94 -4.90 -7.28 9.31
N ALA A 95 -4.49 -7.63 10.52
CA ALA A 95 -4.93 -6.96 11.74
C ALA A 95 -4.56 -5.48 11.73
N ARG A 96 -3.36 -5.12 11.26
CA ARG A 96 -2.93 -3.72 11.13
C ARG A 96 -3.77 -2.96 10.10
N LEU A 97 -4.06 -3.58 8.95
CA LEU A 97 -4.86 -2.95 7.90
C LEU A 97 -6.33 -2.79 8.29
N GLY A 98 -6.91 -3.78 8.98
CA GLY A 98 -8.29 -3.72 9.48
C GLY A 98 -8.54 -2.66 10.57
N LEU A 99 -7.48 -2.09 11.15
CA LEU A 99 -7.58 -0.95 12.08
C LEU A 99 -7.51 0.41 11.37
N SER A 100 -7.26 0.44 10.06
CA SER A 100 -7.11 1.69 9.30
C SER A 100 -8.47 2.28 8.92
N ALA A 101 -8.65 3.59 9.11
CA ALA A 101 -9.85 4.30 8.71
C ALA A 101 -10.08 4.33 7.18
N VAL A 102 -9.00 4.20 6.39
CA VAL A 102 -9.07 4.24 4.92
C VAL A 102 -9.26 2.86 4.28
N ILE A 103 -9.32 1.79 5.08
CA ILE A 103 -9.50 0.41 4.62
C ILE A 103 -10.79 -0.16 5.21
N GLY A 104 -11.75 -0.48 4.36
CA GLY A 104 -13.00 -1.12 4.74
C GLY A 104 -13.02 -2.62 4.44
N GLY A 105 -14.06 -3.31 4.89
CA GLY A 105 -14.37 -4.68 4.45
C GLY A 105 -15.12 -4.71 3.11
N PRO A 106 -15.42 -5.91 2.58
CA PRO A 106 -16.05 -6.09 1.26
C PRO A 106 -17.48 -5.55 1.16
N ALA A 107 -18.16 -5.36 2.29
CA ALA A 107 -19.46 -4.72 2.32
C ALA A 107 -19.42 -3.30 1.73
N ALA A 108 -20.58 -2.77 1.35
CA ALA A 108 -20.70 -1.39 0.91
C ALA A 108 -20.16 -0.43 1.99
N GLY A 109 -19.42 0.59 1.58
CA GLY A 109 -18.77 1.55 2.47
C GLY A 109 -18.08 2.66 1.69
N ALA A 110 -17.57 3.66 2.42
CA ALA A 110 -16.93 4.84 1.83
C ALA A 110 -15.39 4.75 1.83
N SER A 111 -14.80 3.72 2.43
CA SER A 111 -13.34 3.56 2.47
C SER A 111 -12.78 3.34 1.06
N PRO A 112 -11.72 4.07 0.68
CA PRO A 112 -11.14 4.00 -0.67
C PRO A 112 -10.46 2.66 -0.97
N LEU A 113 -9.97 1.97 0.05
CA LEU A 113 -9.41 0.62 -0.05
C LEU A 113 -10.33 -0.40 0.61
N VAL A 114 -10.25 -1.63 0.13
CA VAL A 114 -10.99 -2.76 0.65
C VAL A 114 -10.06 -3.92 0.92
N LEU A 115 -10.14 -4.48 2.13
CA LEU A 115 -9.49 -5.73 2.49
C LEU A 115 -10.54 -6.85 2.53
N ASP A 116 -10.37 -7.84 1.65
CA ASP A 116 -11.18 -9.06 1.60
C ASP A 116 -10.27 -10.29 1.70
N GLY A 117 -10.22 -10.89 2.89
CA GLY A 117 -9.25 -11.93 3.19
C GLY A 117 -7.81 -11.40 3.12
N ASP A 118 -7.03 -11.90 2.16
CA ASP A 118 -5.66 -11.46 1.87
C ASP A 118 -5.58 -10.53 0.65
N LEU A 119 -6.72 -10.16 0.06
CA LEU A 119 -6.79 -9.30 -1.12
C LEU A 119 -7.05 -7.85 -0.70
N LEU A 120 -6.17 -6.95 -1.14
CA LEU A 120 -6.33 -5.51 -0.99
C LEU A 120 -6.63 -4.88 -2.36
N TYR A 121 -7.69 -4.08 -2.48
CA TYR A 121 -8.06 -3.45 -3.75
C TYR A 121 -8.68 -2.07 -3.58
N LEU A 122 -8.67 -1.28 -4.65
CA LEU A 122 -9.33 0.02 -4.71
C LEU A 122 -10.84 -0.15 -4.86
N ARG A 123 -11.62 0.56 -4.03
CA ARG A 123 -13.06 0.66 -4.20
C ARG A 123 -13.37 1.51 -5.43
N ARG A 124 -14.36 1.08 -6.22
CA ARG A 124 -14.85 1.77 -7.41
C ARG A 124 -16.05 2.65 -7.09
#